data_AF-A0A945M717-F1
#
_entry.id   AF-A0A945M717-F1
#
_cell.length_a   1.000
_cell.length_b   1.000
_cell.length_c   1.000
_cell.angle_alpha   90.00
_cell.angle_beta   90.00
_cell.angle_gamma   90.00
#
_symmetry.space_group_name_H-M   'P 1'
#
loop_
_entity.id
_entity.type
_entity.pdbx_description
1 polymer ?
#
loop_
_entity_poly.entity_id
_entity_poly.type
_entity_poly.pdbx_seq_one_letter_code
_entity_poly.pdbx_strand_id
1 'polypeptide(L)'
;MSAFDRYEAMSFDCYGTLIDWETGILAHMRPWADAAGIAAEDDGLLQAFGRPENRIQQAKPGTLYSDVLAQSFRTAAEELGAKVSEEAARAFGASVPDWPGFADSAEAL
;
A
#
# COMPACT_ATOMS: atom_id res chain seq x y z
N MET A 1 37.17 3.57 10.99
CA MET A 1 36.01 3.03 11.73
C MET A 1 34.80 3.82 11.30
N SER A 2 33.79 3.14 10.78
CA SER A 2 32.49 3.74 10.50
C SER A 2 31.82 4.13 11.82
N ALA A 3 30.96 5.15 11.80
CA ALA A 3 30.15 5.50 12.96
C ALA A 3 29.23 4.35 13.43
N PHE A 4 29.00 3.36 12.57
CA PHE A 4 28.15 2.20 12.81
C PHE A 4 28.86 1.01 13.48
N ASP A 5 30.20 0.99 13.54
CA ASP A 5 31.00 -0.15 14.07
C ASP A 5 30.76 -0.44 15.57
N ARG A 6 30.00 0.42 16.27
CA ARG A 6 29.64 0.28 17.70
C ARG A 6 28.29 -0.41 17.93
N TYR A 7 27.57 -0.79 16.87
CA TYR A 7 26.25 -1.40 16.95
C TYR A 7 26.30 -2.84 16.44
N GLU A 8 25.60 -3.74 17.13
CA GLU A 8 25.55 -5.17 16.79
C GLU A 8 24.25 -5.56 16.07
N ALA A 9 23.25 -4.67 16.04
CA ALA A 9 21.96 -4.89 15.41
C ALA A 9 21.38 -3.60 14.83
N MET A 10 20.64 -3.73 13.74
CA MET A 10 19.82 -2.67 13.14
C MET A 10 18.38 -3.16 13.03
N SER A 11 17.42 -2.35 13.49
CA SER A 11 16.00 -2.61 13.33
C SER A 11 15.46 -1.72 12.21
N PHE A 12 14.84 -2.34 11.21
CA PHE A 12 14.25 -1.63 10.07
C PHE A 12 12.74 -1.74 10.12
N ASP A 13 12.08 -0.63 9.78
CA ASP A 13 10.76 -0.72 9.17
C ASP A 13 10.88 -1.31 7.75
N CYS A 14 9.79 -1.88 7.23
CA CYS A 14 9.79 -2.55 5.92
C CYS A 14 9.09 -1.71 4.85
N TYR A 15 7.81 -1.38 5.06
CA TYR A 15 6.99 -0.70 4.04
C TYR A 15 7.20 0.81 4.10
N GLY A 16 7.89 1.35 3.09
CA GLY A 16 8.28 2.76 3.03
C GLY A 16 9.74 3.00 3.39
N THR A 17 10.42 1.98 3.91
CA THR A 17 11.87 1.98 4.15
C THR A 17 12.61 1.07 3.17
N LEU A 18 12.13 -0.17 3.00
CA LEU A 18 12.73 -1.17 2.11
C LEU A 18 11.85 -1.44 0.88
N ILE A 19 10.54 -1.48 1.09
CA ILE A 19 9.53 -1.76 0.08
C ILE A 19 8.85 -0.46 -0.34
N ASP A 20 8.85 -0.19 -1.64
CA ASP A 20 8.09 0.87 -2.29
C ASP A 20 6.61 0.47 -2.40
N TRP A 21 5.91 0.68 -1.30
CA TRP A 21 4.48 0.41 -1.17
C TRP A 21 3.63 1.35 -2.02
N GLU A 22 4.09 2.59 -2.30
CA GLU A 22 3.34 3.55 -3.12
C GLU A 22 3.19 3.02 -4.55
N THR A 23 4.30 2.57 -5.15
CA THR A 23 4.28 1.92 -6.46
C THR A 23 3.41 0.65 -6.44
N GLY A 24 3.52 -0.16 -5.38
CA GLY A 24 2.71 -1.38 -5.21
C GLY A 24 1.19 -1.11 -5.19
N ILE A 25 0.78 -0.04 -4.51
CA ILE A 25 -0.63 0.38 -4.44
C ILE A 25 -1.10 0.98 -5.77
N LEU A 26 -0.31 1.89 -6.35
CA LEU A 26 -0.66 2.54 -7.61
C LEU A 26 -0.77 1.56 -8.77
N ALA A 27 0.00 0.46 -8.77
CA ALA A 27 -0.12 -0.61 -9.75
C ALA A 27 -1.55 -1.21 -9.85
N HIS A 28 -2.37 -1.10 -8.79
CA HIS A 28 -3.76 -1.55 -8.77
C HIS A 28 -4.75 -0.40 -8.88
N MET A 29 -4.50 0.68 -8.15
CA MET A 29 -5.45 1.81 -8.09
C MET A 29 -5.47 2.63 -9.37
N ARG A 30 -4.32 2.84 -10.02
CA ARG A 30 -4.26 3.65 -11.25
C ARG A 30 -5.05 3.03 -12.41
N PRO A 31 -4.84 1.74 -12.78
CA PRO A 31 -5.61 1.13 -13.86
C PRO A 31 -7.12 1.09 -13.57
N TRP A 32 -7.50 0.88 -12.31
CA TRP A 32 -8.91 0.92 -11.89
C TRP A 32 -9.49 2.33 -12.02
N ALA A 33 -8.78 3.36 -11.55
CA ALA A 33 -9.22 4.75 -11.62
C ALA A 33 -9.41 5.20 -13.07
N ASP A 34 -8.46 4.86 -13.94
CA ASP A 34 -8.53 5.16 -15.37
C ASP A 34 -9.75 4.47 -16.02
N ALA A 35 -9.98 3.19 -15.71
CA ALA A 35 -11.14 2.46 -16.21
C ALA A 35 -12.49 3.00 -15.68
N ALA A 36 -12.49 3.56 -14.47
CA ALA A 36 -13.65 4.18 -13.84
C ALA A 36 -13.88 5.64 -14.27
N GLY A 37 -12.97 6.24 -15.05
CA GLY A 37 -13.03 7.65 -15.45
C GLY A 37 -12.75 8.62 -14.31
N ILE A 38 -12.04 8.19 -13.27
CA ILE A 38 -11.67 9.01 -12.12
C ILE A 38 -10.40 9.80 -12.48
N ALA A 39 -10.55 11.12 -12.60
CA ALA A 39 -9.43 12.04 -12.79
C ALA A 39 -8.80 12.41 -11.44
N ALA A 40 -7.94 11.53 -10.92
CA ALA A 40 -7.12 11.79 -9.74
C ALA A 40 -5.62 11.65 -10.10
N GLU A 41 -4.81 12.50 -9.48
CA GLU A 41 -3.35 12.30 -9.45
C GLU A 41 -2.99 11.19 -8.48
N ASP A 42 -1.77 10.64 -8.61
CA ASP A 42 -1.32 9.48 -7.84
C ASP A 42 -1.34 9.75 -6.33
N ASP A 43 -0.88 10.93 -5.90
CA ASP A 43 -0.99 11.39 -4.51
C ASP A 43 -2.44 11.40 -4.01
N GLY A 44 -3.38 11.81 -4.88
CA GLY A 44 -4.81 11.81 -4.58
C GLY A 44 -5.37 10.39 -4.40
N LEU A 45 -4.92 9.43 -5.21
CA LEU A 45 -5.29 8.02 -5.08
C LEU A 45 -4.71 7.40 -3.80
N LEU A 46 -3.43 7.65 -3.51
CA LEU A 46 -2.77 7.19 -2.29
C LEU A 46 -3.44 7.76 -1.04
N GLN A 47 -3.79 9.05 -1.04
CA GLN A 47 -4.54 9.66 0.06
C GLN A 47 -5.96 9.08 0.20
N ALA A 48 -6.64 8.85 -0.92
CA ALA A 48 -7.97 8.24 -0.92
C ALA A 48 -7.95 6.82 -0.34
N PHE A 49 -6.88 6.07 -0.58
CA PHE A 49 -6.67 4.75 0.02
C PHE A 49 -6.22 4.80 1.48
N GLY A 50 -5.28 5.67 1.84
CA GLY A 50 -4.69 5.73 3.18
C GLY A 50 -5.70 6.11 4.27
N ARG A 51 -6.69 6.95 3.95
CA ARG A 51 -7.75 7.32 4.91
C ARG A 51 -8.56 6.13 5.44
N PRO A 52 -9.20 5.30 4.59
CA PRO A 52 -9.92 4.12 5.06
C PRO A 52 -8.98 3.07 5.66
N GLU A 53 -7.78 2.89 5.10
CA GLU A 53 -6.80 1.94 5.64
C GLU A 53 -6.45 2.23 7.09
N ASN A 54 -6.09 3.47 7.40
CA ASN A 54 -5.77 3.89 8.76
C ASN A 54 -6.96 3.71 9.72
N ARG A 55 -8.16 4.13 9.28
CA ARG A 55 -9.40 3.96 10.06
C ARG A 55 -9.72 2.49 10.35
N ILE A 56 -9.55 1.60 9.37
CA ILE A 56 -9.85 0.17 9.52
C ILE A 56 -8.86 -0.49 10.48
N GLN A 57 -7.56 -0.20 10.35
CA GLN A 57 -6.54 -0.73 11.25
C GLN A 57 -6.77 -0.29 12.70
N GLN A 58 -7.08 0.99 12.92
CA GLN A 58 -7.37 1.52 14.26
C GLN A 58 -8.64 0.91 14.87
N ALA A 59 -9.69 0.72 14.06
CA ALA A 59 -10.96 0.18 14.55
C ALA A 59 -10.87 -1.31 14.93
N LYS A 60 -10.02 -2.10 14.24
CA LYS A 60 -9.87 -3.53 14.51
C LYS A 60 -8.41 -4.00 14.38
N PRO A 61 -7.58 -3.72 15.41
CA PRO A 61 -6.20 -4.21 15.46
C PRO A 61 -6.15 -5.74 15.33
N GLY A 62 -5.14 -6.26 14.62
CA GLY A 62 -4.95 -7.69 14.39
C GLY A 62 -5.75 -8.26 13.21
N THR A 63 -6.49 -7.44 12.47
CA THR A 63 -7.04 -7.83 11.17
C THR A 63 -5.90 -8.14 10.20
N LEU A 64 -6.05 -9.18 9.38
CA LEU A 64 -5.07 -9.52 8.36
C LEU A 64 -4.88 -8.33 7.41
N TYR A 65 -3.64 -7.97 7.12
CA TYR A 65 -3.35 -6.80 6.31
C TYR A 65 -3.95 -6.91 4.91
N SER A 66 -3.98 -8.11 4.32
CA SER A 66 -4.68 -8.38 3.05
C SER A 66 -6.16 -8.01 3.07
N ASP A 67 -6.85 -8.26 4.19
CA ASP A 67 -8.26 -7.91 4.36
C ASP A 67 -8.42 -6.40 4.53
N VAL A 68 -7.48 -5.76 5.25
CA VAL A 68 -7.42 -4.30 5.37
C VAL A 68 -7.27 -3.66 3.99
N LEU A 69 -6.31 -4.11 3.17
CA LEU A 69 -6.09 -3.60 1.82
C LEU A 69 -7.34 -3.73 0.94
N ALA A 70 -7.93 -4.93 0.90
CA ALA A 70 -9.14 -5.18 0.11
C ALA A 70 -10.32 -4.31 0.55
N GLN A 71 -10.54 -4.19 1.87
CA GLN A 71 -11.61 -3.35 2.40
C GLN A 71 -11.36 -1.86 2.16
N SER A 72 -10.12 -1.41 2.31
CA SER A 72 -9.73 -0.01 2.11
C SER A 72 -9.91 0.40 0.66
N PHE A 73 -9.58 -0.47 -0.30
CA PHE A 73 -9.82 -0.20 -1.71
C PHE A 73 -11.31 -0.10 -2.03
N ARG A 74 -12.15 -0.99 -1.49
CA ARG A 74 -13.62 -0.87 -1.65
C ARG A 74 -14.13 0.45 -1.10
N THR A 75 -13.71 0.83 0.11
CA THR A 75 -14.16 2.09 0.71
C THR A 75 -13.64 3.31 -0.07
N ALA A 76 -12.37 3.31 -0.49
CA ALA A 76 -11.82 4.39 -1.31
C ALA A 76 -12.56 4.52 -2.65
N ALA A 77 -12.90 3.39 -3.28
CA ALA A 77 -13.68 3.37 -4.50
C ALA A 77 -15.06 4.02 -4.32
N GLU A 78 -15.76 3.69 -3.24
CA GLU A 78 -17.05 4.29 -2.89
C GLU A 78 -16.91 5.81 -2.63
N GLU A 79 -15.87 6.24 -1.90
CA GLU A 79 -15.58 7.66 -1.65
C GLU A 79 -15.30 8.45 -2.93
N LEU A 80 -14.70 7.78 -3.94
CA LEU A 80 -14.44 8.35 -5.27
C LEU A 80 -15.64 8.23 -6.22
N GLY A 81 -16.80 7.75 -5.75
CA GLY A 81 -18.03 7.67 -6.52
C GLY A 81 -18.10 6.49 -7.50
N ALA A 82 -17.25 5.48 -7.33
CA ALA A 82 -17.18 4.29 -8.16
C ALA A 82 -17.32 3.01 -7.35
N LYS A 83 -17.19 1.87 -8.01
CA LYS A 83 -17.15 0.55 -7.38
C LYS A 83 -15.96 -0.23 -7.89
N VAL A 84 -15.45 -1.11 -7.04
CA VAL A 84 -14.49 -2.14 -7.42
C VAL A 84 -15.14 -3.50 -7.22
N SER A 85 -14.85 -4.46 -8.10
CA SER A 85 -15.35 -5.82 -7.93
C SER A 85 -14.69 -6.50 -6.72
N GLU A 86 -15.39 -7.46 -6.12
CA GLU A 86 -14.80 -8.26 -5.02
C GLU A 86 -13.55 -9.03 -5.46
N GLU A 87 -13.47 -9.43 -6.72
CA GLU A 87 -12.30 -10.08 -7.28
C GLU A 87 -11.11 -9.13 -7.36
N ALA A 88 -11.30 -7.92 -7.88
CA ALA A 88 -10.23 -6.92 -7.94
C ALA A 88 -9.79 -6.45 -6.54
N ALA A 89 -10.72 -6.31 -5.59
CA ALA A 89 -10.39 -5.99 -4.21
C ALA A 89 -9.56 -7.11 -3.54
N ARG A 90 -9.92 -8.38 -3.76
CA ARG A 90 -9.13 -9.53 -3.26
C ARG A 90 -7.76 -9.62 -3.92
N ALA A 91 -7.67 -9.40 -5.23
CA ALA A 91 -6.41 -9.38 -5.96
C ALA A 91 -5.48 -8.30 -5.38
N PHE A 92 -6.00 -7.09 -5.17
CA PHE A 92 -5.25 -6.03 -4.53
C PHE A 92 -4.82 -6.39 -3.10
N GLY A 93 -5.69 -7.01 -2.30
CA GLY A 93 -5.33 -7.48 -0.96
C GLY A 93 -4.23 -8.53 -0.92
N ALA A 94 -4.06 -9.30 -1.99
CA ALA A 94 -3.01 -10.30 -2.13
C ALA A 94 -1.71 -9.76 -2.75
N SER A 95 -1.65 -8.48 -3.11
CA SER A 95 -0.56 -7.92 -3.94
C SER A 95 0.74 -7.60 -3.22
N VAL A 96 0.78 -7.63 -1.89
CA VAL A 96 1.97 -7.27 -1.10
C VAL A 96 3.26 -8.00 -1.53
N PRO A 97 3.25 -9.31 -1.87
CA PRO A 97 4.44 -10.00 -2.36
C PRO A 97 4.99 -9.46 -3.69
N ASP A 98 4.17 -8.73 -4.45
CA ASP A 98 4.54 -8.14 -5.75
C ASP A 98 5.03 -6.69 -5.61
N TRP A 99 4.99 -6.11 -4.41
CA TRP A 99 5.43 -4.74 -4.19
C TRP A 99 6.96 -4.63 -4.34
N PRO A 100 7.47 -3.69 -5.15
CA PRO A 100 8.89 -3.61 -5.43
C PRO A 100 9.68 -3.14 -4.20
N GLY A 101 10.90 -3.65 -4.04
CA GLY A 101 11.87 -3.03 -3.15
C GLY A 101 12.44 -1.75 -3.77
N PHE A 102 12.87 -0.79 -2.95
CA PHE A 102 13.69 0.32 -3.47
C PHE A 102 14.99 -0.24 -4.07
N ALA A 103 15.51 0.43 -5.12
CA ALA A 103 16.59 -0.09 -5.95
C ALA A 103 17.88 -0.43 -5.16
N ASP A 104 18.14 0.31 -4.09
CA ASP A 104 19.30 0.17 -3.20
C ASP A 104 19.06 -0.81 -2.05
N SER A 105 17.81 -1.16 -1.73
CA SER A 105 17.48 -1.94 -0.52
C SER A 105 18.16 -3.31 -0.49
N ALA A 106 18.23 -4.02 -1.61
CA ALA A 106 18.84 -5.35 -1.66
C ALA A 106 20.38 -5.32 -1.60
N GLU A 107 21.01 -4.24 -2.07
CA GLU A 107 22.48 -4.08 -2.00
C GLU A 107 22.92 -3.58 -0.62
N ALA A 108 22.08 -2.78 0.04
CA ALA A 108 22.38 -2.17 1.33
C ALA A 108 22.15 -3.10 2.55
N LEU A 109 21.39 -4.19 2.38
CA LEU A 109 21.10 -5.20 3.41
C LEU A 109 22.07 -6.38 3.38
#